data_AF-A0AAU6GW79-F1
#
_entry.id   AF-A0AAU6GW79-F1
#
_cell.length_a   1.000
_cell.length_b   1.000
_cell.length_c   1.000
_cell.angle_alpha   90.00
_cell.angle_beta   90.00
_cell.angle_gamma   90.00
#
_symmetry.space_group_name_H-M   'P 1'
#
loop_
_entity.id
_entity.type
_entity.pdbx_description
1 polymer ?
#
loop_
_entity_poly.entity_id
_entity_poly.type
_entity_poly.pdbx_seq_one_letter_code
_entity_poly.pdbx_strand_id
1 'polypeptide(L)'
;MAQLVRRNQALLSEDQKRLFVTAVWNVKSRGDYDQFIKAHTEGANFYHHVPTFLPWHREFVRIFEAALPTAPGQETLTIPYWDWTGNGDPWADYFMGGNGRESDDRVMTGPFAVSNGWSCIDPTREIPSFLRRQFGADMDHLPTADDVTGCLAMTPYDSAPWEGVSESFRKSLEGVITPDIHNRVHRWIGGNMELTSSPNDPVFWLHHCNIDRLWVKWQQQHPNEVYLPQSGGPQGQNVNDLMPPWSNVRVSAVLDHRRLGYVYDTENPTAQGDHMHPGDTLRSGDSISAGGGRYRLVYETDGNLVLYQDGERTPRWSSRTQRRSPGMCVMQMNGDLTIDDADGQRVWNLGIDGRGNRLRLTGDGALEVTGLSGAIAWRSSRDVMV
;
A
#
# COMPACT_ATOMS: atom_id res chain seq x y z
N MET A 1 7.42 14.32 -10.91
CA MET A 1 8.13 13.70 -9.78
C MET A 1 8.02 12.19 -9.98
N ALA A 2 9.04 11.41 -9.61
CA ALA A 2 8.95 9.95 -9.65
C ALA A 2 7.83 9.50 -8.71
N GLN A 3 7.06 8.49 -9.12
CA GLN A 3 5.97 7.94 -8.34
C GLN A 3 6.53 7.00 -7.26
N LEU A 4 6.21 7.26 -6.00
CA LEU A 4 6.64 6.41 -4.87
C LEU A 4 5.83 5.10 -4.86
N VAL A 5 6.48 3.98 -4.54
CA VAL A 5 5.82 2.66 -4.47
C VAL A 5 5.90 2.10 -3.07
N ARG A 6 4.77 2.10 -2.35
CA ARG A 6 4.63 1.46 -1.04
C ARG A 6 4.50 -0.05 -1.21
N ARG A 7 5.34 -0.81 -0.51
CA ARG A 7 5.47 -2.27 -0.69
C ARG A 7 5.09 -3.05 0.55
N ASN A 8 4.74 -4.32 0.38
CA ASN A 8 4.57 -5.23 1.50
C ASN A 8 5.89 -5.36 2.27
N GLN A 9 5.86 -5.18 3.59
CA GLN A 9 7.02 -5.38 4.45
C GLN A 9 7.66 -6.77 4.24
N ALA A 10 6.85 -7.79 3.96
CA ALA A 10 7.32 -9.16 3.79
C ALA A 10 8.19 -9.35 2.53
N LEU A 11 8.08 -8.43 1.56
CA LEU A 11 8.86 -8.45 0.32
C LEU A 11 10.14 -7.60 0.39
N LEU A 12 10.34 -6.88 1.49
CA LEU A 12 11.55 -6.08 1.68
C LEU A 12 12.72 -6.97 2.11
N SER A 13 13.90 -6.66 1.56
CA SER A 13 15.15 -7.23 2.07
C SER A 13 15.43 -6.74 3.49
N GLU A 14 16.30 -7.45 4.21
CA GLU A 14 16.76 -7.02 5.53
C GLU A 14 17.37 -5.61 5.49
N ASP A 15 18.18 -5.31 4.48
CA ASP A 15 18.80 -3.98 4.31
C ASP A 15 17.76 -2.87 4.14
N GLN A 16 16.69 -3.13 3.37
CA GLN A 16 15.58 -2.18 3.21
C GLN A 16 14.82 -1.98 4.53
N LYS A 17 14.62 -3.04 5.31
CA LYS A 17 14.01 -2.96 6.64
C LYS A 17 14.87 -2.15 7.62
N ARG A 18 16.19 -2.38 7.62
CA ARG A 18 17.15 -1.63 8.43
C ARG A 18 17.24 -0.16 8.02
N LEU A 19 17.16 0.14 6.73
CA LEU A 19 17.11 1.51 6.22
C LEU A 19 15.86 2.24 6.72
N PHE A 20 14.68 1.59 6.67
CA PHE A 20 13.45 2.15 7.23
C PHE A 20 13.58 2.43 8.73
N VAL A 21 14.08 1.46 9.51
CA VAL A 21 14.33 1.63 10.95
C VAL A 21 15.25 2.82 11.23
N THR A 22 16.32 2.96 10.45
CA THR A 22 17.26 4.09 10.57
C THR A 22 16.57 5.42 10.30
N ALA A 23 15.73 5.49 9.26
CA ALA A 23 14.98 6.70 8.94
C ALA A 23 13.97 7.08 10.04
N VAL A 24 13.26 6.09 10.62
CA VAL A 24 12.37 6.32 11.78
C VAL A 24 13.15 6.89 12.97
N TRP A 25 14.33 6.33 13.27
CA TRP A 25 15.20 6.85 14.32
C TRP A 25 15.70 8.27 14.04
N ASN A 26 15.97 8.62 12.79
CA ASN A 26 16.32 9.99 12.43
C ASN A 26 15.16 10.96 12.69
N VAL A 27 13.90 10.55 12.45
CA VAL A 27 12.71 11.36 12.80
C VAL A 27 12.59 11.50 14.32
N LYS A 28 12.85 10.41 15.08
CA LYS A 28 12.83 10.43 16.55
C LYS A 28 13.91 11.33 17.14
N SER A 29 15.15 11.26 16.65
CA SER A 29 16.29 12.01 17.19
C SER A 29 16.17 13.53 17.02
N ARG A 30 15.39 13.99 16.03
CA ARG A 30 15.11 15.42 15.83
C ARG A 30 14.00 15.95 16.75
N GLY A 31 13.25 15.06 17.42
CA GLY A 31 12.06 15.40 18.19
C GLY A 31 10.77 15.50 17.35
N ASP A 32 10.87 15.28 16.03
CA ASP A 32 9.71 15.35 15.12
C ASP A 32 8.72 14.22 15.38
N TYR A 33 9.21 13.02 15.68
CA TYR A 33 8.36 11.83 15.92
C TYR A 33 7.35 12.05 17.04
N ASP A 34 7.76 12.74 18.10
CA ASP A 34 6.92 13.05 19.26
C ASP A 34 5.77 14.01 18.91
N GLN A 35 5.93 14.83 17.86
CA GLN A 35 4.85 15.68 17.37
C GLN A 35 3.76 14.86 16.67
N PHE A 36 4.12 13.78 15.98
CA PHE A 36 3.14 12.85 15.41
C PHE A 36 2.34 12.15 16.52
N ILE A 37 3.01 11.69 17.58
CA ILE A 37 2.33 11.09 18.73
C ILE A 37 1.35 12.10 19.34
N LYS A 38 1.78 13.34 19.59
CA LYS A 38 0.92 14.40 20.15
C LYS A 38 -0.26 14.72 19.26
N ALA A 39 -0.03 14.95 17.97
CA ALA A 39 -1.07 15.24 17.00
C ALA A 39 -2.14 14.15 16.97
N HIS A 40 -1.73 12.87 16.97
CA HIS A 40 -2.66 11.75 16.99
C HIS A 40 -3.40 11.59 18.32
N THR A 41 -2.75 11.90 19.45
CA THR A 41 -3.35 11.73 20.78
C THR A 41 -4.37 12.85 21.06
N GLU A 42 -3.99 14.11 20.81
CA GLU A 42 -4.81 15.29 21.13
C GLU A 42 -5.98 15.46 20.18
N GLY A 43 -5.84 15.00 18.92
CA GLY A 43 -6.86 15.14 17.91
C GLY A 43 -7.85 13.98 17.81
N ALA A 44 -7.68 12.90 18.58
CA ALA A 44 -8.30 11.59 18.32
C ALA A 44 -9.82 11.64 18.05
N ASN A 45 -10.54 12.52 18.77
CA ASN A 45 -11.99 12.68 18.66
C ASN A 45 -12.46 13.34 17.35
N PHE A 46 -11.56 13.94 16.56
CA PHE A 46 -11.93 14.64 15.33
C PHE A 46 -11.87 13.76 14.09
N TYR A 47 -11.21 12.61 14.14
CA TYR A 47 -10.98 11.73 12.99
C TYR A 47 -11.25 10.25 13.27
N HIS A 48 -11.35 9.79 14.52
CA HIS A 48 -11.87 8.45 14.80
C HIS A 48 -13.40 8.44 14.95
N HIS A 49 -14.00 7.33 14.56
CA HIS A 49 -15.42 7.03 14.57
C HIS A 49 -16.27 7.96 13.68
N VAL A 50 -15.61 8.67 12.76
CA VAL A 50 -16.20 9.68 11.88
C VAL A 50 -15.74 9.49 10.43
N PRO A 51 -16.41 10.11 9.44
CA PRO A 51 -16.10 9.91 8.03
C PRO A 51 -14.66 10.21 7.62
N THR A 52 -13.99 11.15 8.29
CA THR A 52 -12.61 11.54 7.95
C THR A 52 -11.53 10.58 8.43
N PHE A 53 -11.87 9.50 9.12
CA PHE A 53 -10.91 8.49 9.55
C PHE A 53 -9.88 8.10 8.48
N LEU A 54 -10.36 7.70 7.29
CA LEU A 54 -9.50 7.28 6.18
C LEU A 54 -8.69 8.42 5.55
N PRO A 55 -9.29 9.56 5.11
CA PRO A 55 -8.52 10.66 4.53
C PRO A 55 -7.55 11.28 5.55
N TRP A 56 -7.89 11.30 6.83
CA TRP A 56 -7.00 11.80 7.87
C TRP A 56 -5.77 10.90 7.99
N HIS A 57 -5.95 9.60 8.21
CA HIS A 57 -4.80 8.69 8.33
C HIS A 57 -3.95 8.61 7.06
N ARG A 58 -4.56 8.71 5.87
CA ARG A 58 -3.82 8.83 4.60
C ARG A 58 -2.86 10.02 4.61
N GLU A 59 -3.35 11.19 4.97
CA GLU A 59 -2.52 12.41 5.04
C GLU A 59 -1.47 12.32 6.15
N PHE A 60 -1.83 11.74 7.30
CA PHE A 60 -0.93 11.53 8.42
C PHE A 60 0.25 10.63 8.05
N VAL A 61 -0.02 9.49 7.39
CA VAL A 61 1.00 8.58 6.86
C VAL A 61 1.84 9.28 5.79
N ARG A 62 1.25 10.09 4.91
CA ARG A 62 1.98 10.85 3.87
C ARG A 62 2.94 11.88 4.47
N ILE A 63 2.52 12.61 5.50
CA ILE A 63 3.37 13.60 6.18
C ILE A 63 4.52 12.91 6.91
N PHE A 64 4.25 11.77 7.56
CA PHE A 64 5.30 10.97 8.18
C PHE A 64 6.29 10.43 7.15
N GLU A 65 5.80 9.91 6.01
CA GLU A 65 6.64 9.43 4.90
C GLU A 65 7.56 10.54 4.38
N ALA A 66 7.04 11.75 4.22
CA ALA A 66 7.82 12.91 3.79
C ALA A 66 8.91 13.32 4.81
N ALA A 67 8.80 12.93 6.07
CA ALA A 67 9.80 13.21 7.11
C ALA A 67 10.93 12.17 7.20
N LEU A 68 10.79 11.02 6.53
CA LEU A 68 11.76 9.91 6.56
C LEU A 68 13.07 10.23 5.79
N PRO A 69 13.05 10.75 4.55
CA PRO A 69 14.27 10.99 3.79
C PRO A 69 15.09 12.11 4.41
N THR A 70 16.30 11.78 4.84
CA THR A 70 17.18 12.70 5.58
C THR A 70 18.62 12.67 5.07
N ALA A 71 18.92 11.73 4.17
CA ALA A 71 20.21 11.57 3.54
C ALA A 71 20.06 11.26 2.03
N PRO A 72 21.06 11.59 1.20
CA PRO A 72 21.10 11.15 -0.20
C PRO A 72 20.94 9.63 -0.33
N GLY A 73 20.19 9.17 -1.32
CA GLY A 73 19.87 7.75 -1.53
C GLY A 73 18.62 7.26 -0.79
N GLN A 74 17.88 8.14 -0.12
CA GLN A 74 16.58 7.86 0.53
C GLN A 74 15.40 8.48 -0.23
N GLU A 75 15.60 9.03 -1.43
CA GLU A 75 14.59 9.77 -2.19
C GLU A 75 13.40 8.90 -2.60
N THR A 76 13.58 7.58 -2.61
CA THR A 76 12.55 6.58 -2.93
C THR A 76 12.11 5.77 -1.71
N LEU A 77 12.57 6.13 -0.50
CA LEU A 77 12.16 5.44 0.72
C LEU A 77 10.68 5.71 1.00
N THR A 78 9.90 4.64 1.08
CA THR A 78 8.47 4.67 1.40
C THR A 78 8.18 3.90 2.67
N ILE A 79 7.05 4.19 3.31
CA ILE A 79 6.54 3.39 4.42
C ILE A 79 6.05 2.03 3.86
N PRO A 80 6.60 0.89 4.29
CA PRO A 80 6.04 -0.40 3.93
C PRO A 80 4.69 -0.60 4.61
N TYR A 81 3.81 -1.39 4.02
CA TYR A 81 2.59 -1.82 4.70
C TYR A 81 2.77 -3.21 5.31
N TRP A 82 2.09 -3.50 6.41
CA TRP A 82 2.00 -4.84 6.98
C TRP A 82 0.67 -5.48 6.63
N ASP A 83 0.70 -6.52 5.79
CA ASP A 83 -0.46 -7.31 5.43
C ASP A 83 -0.73 -8.42 6.46
N TRP A 84 -1.56 -8.12 7.46
CA TRP A 84 -1.83 -9.03 8.58
C TRP A 84 -2.56 -10.32 8.18
N THR A 85 -3.14 -10.37 6.97
CA THR A 85 -3.81 -11.56 6.43
C THR A 85 -2.85 -12.53 5.73
N GLY A 86 -1.61 -12.09 5.48
CA GLY A 86 -0.60 -12.84 4.71
C GLY A 86 0.46 -13.52 5.58
N ASN A 87 1.40 -14.20 4.92
CA ASN A 87 2.38 -15.09 5.57
C ASN A 87 3.66 -14.39 6.07
N GLY A 88 3.61 -13.11 6.44
CA GLY A 88 4.79 -12.36 6.86
C GLY A 88 4.52 -11.40 8.01
N ASP A 89 5.14 -11.66 9.15
CA ASP A 89 5.10 -10.77 10.31
C ASP A 89 6.29 -9.77 10.30
N PRO A 90 6.14 -8.60 10.94
CA PRO A 90 7.20 -7.59 10.99
C PRO A 90 8.13 -7.71 12.21
N TRP A 91 8.03 -8.78 13.02
CA TRP A 91 8.56 -8.81 14.40
C TRP A 91 10.03 -9.20 14.53
N ALA A 92 10.77 -9.31 13.42
CA ALA A 92 12.19 -9.58 13.44
C ALA A 92 12.96 -8.54 14.27
N ASP A 93 14.00 -8.98 15.00
CA ASP A 93 14.84 -8.13 15.87
C ASP A 93 15.62 -7.04 15.10
N TYR A 94 15.77 -7.16 13.78
CA TYR A 94 16.34 -6.09 12.97
C TYR A 94 15.31 -5.11 12.41
N PHE A 95 14.01 -5.34 12.67
CA PHE A 95 12.89 -4.56 12.15
C PHE A 95 12.00 -4.01 13.26
N MET A 96 10.84 -4.60 13.57
CA MET A 96 9.95 -4.04 14.62
C MET A 96 10.27 -4.54 16.03
N GLY A 97 11.05 -5.62 16.19
CA GLY A 97 11.19 -6.31 17.47
C GLY A 97 9.93 -7.07 17.89
N GLY A 98 10.06 -7.94 18.89
CA GLY A 98 9.03 -8.90 19.29
C GLY A 98 7.97 -8.37 20.25
N ASN A 99 7.33 -9.32 20.93
CA ASN A 99 6.32 -9.10 21.96
C ASN A 99 6.93 -8.52 23.25
N GLY A 100 6.07 -8.02 24.13
CA GLY A 100 6.43 -7.66 25.49
C GLY A 100 6.78 -8.86 26.35
N ARG A 101 7.62 -8.66 27.37
CA ARG A 101 7.82 -9.66 28.43
C ARG A 101 6.59 -9.70 29.35
N GLU A 102 6.29 -10.87 29.90
CA GLU A 102 5.07 -11.12 30.69
C GLU A 102 4.86 -10.23 31.92
N SER A 103 5.93 -9.70 32.51
CA SER A 103 5.84 -8.97 33.79
C SER A 103 5.23 -7.58 33.68
N ASP A 104 5.42 -6.90 32.55
CA ASP A 104 5.05 -5.48 32.36
C ASP A 104 4.87 -5.09 30.88
N ASP A 105 4.69 -6.09 30.01
CA ASP A 105 4.50 -5.98 28.56
C ASP A 105 5.64 -5.25 27.83
N ARG A 106 6.79 -5.03 28.48
CA ARG A 106 7.91 -4.27 27.91
C ARG A 106 8.52 -5.01 26.74
N VAL A 107 8.63 -4.35 25.59
CA VAL A 107 9.38 -4.87 24.44
C VAL A 107 10.87 -4.93 24.78
N MET A 108 11.43 -6.13 24.68
CA MET A 108 12.81 -6.42 25.09
C MET A 108 13.77 -6.59 23.91
N THR A 109 13.26 -6.73 22.69
CA THR A 109 14.06 -6.99 21.50
C THR A 109 13.84 -5.94 20.41
N GLY A 110 14.77 -5.89 19.48
CA GLY A 110 14.72 -5.00 18.33
C GLY A 110 15.02 -3.53 18.60
N PRO A 111 15.03 -2.72 17.53
CA PRO A 111 15.56 -1.35 17.57
C PRO A 111 14.72 -0.39 18.42
N PHE A 112 13.48 -0.77 18.76
CA PHE A 112 12.54 0.05 19.52
C PHE A 112 12.39 -0.40 20.99
N ALA A 113 13.25 -1.32 21.46
CA ALA A 113 13.36 -1.61 22.88
C ALA A 113 13.95 -0.42 23.65
N VAL A 114 13.53 -0.23 24.90
CA VAL A 114 14.02 0.88 25.75
C VAL A 114 15.53 0.79 26.03
N SER A 115 16.11 -0.41 26.01
CA SER A 115 17.56 -0.62 26.12
C SER A 115 18.36 0.03 24.98
N ASN A 116 17.71 0.26 23.83
CA ASN A 116 18.27 0.96 22.67
C ASN A 116 17.91 2.46 22.67
N GLY A 117 17.29 2.96 23.74
CA GLY A 117 16.98 4.38 23.94
C GLY A 117 15.60 4.81 23.42
N TRP A 118 14.77 3.89 22.92
CA TRP A 118 13.42 4.24 22.45
C TRP A 118 12.53 4.60 23.65
N SER A 119 11.91 5.78 23.60
CA SER A 119 11.06 6.30 24.65
C SER A 119 9.65 6.60 24.16
N CYS A 120 8.66 6.33 25.01
CA CYS A 120 7.24 6.57 24.75
C CYS A 120 6.71 7.76 25.54
N ILE A 121 5.74 8.47 24.95
CA ILE A 121 5.09 9.64 25.55
C ILE A 121 3.58 9.60 25.35
N ASP A 122 2.82 10.22 26.25
CA ASP A 122 1.40 10.50 26.05
C ASP A 122 1.09 11.87 26.67
N PRO A 123 0.63 12.87 25.89
CA PRO A 123 0.34 14.20 26.42
C PRO A 123 -0.94 14.25 27.27
N THR A 124 -1.76 13.19 27.25
CA THR A 124 -3.09 13.18 27.91
C THR A 124 -3.11 12.40 29.23
N ARG A 125 -2.12 11.52 29.46
CA ARG A 125 -2.03 10.70 30.69
C ARG A 125 -0.60 10.24 30.95
N GLU A 126 -0.33 9.83 32.19
CA GLU A 126 0.94 9.18 32.51
C GLU A 126 0.97 7.73 31.98
N ILE A 127 2.07 7.36 31.31
CA ILE A 127 2.33 6.00 30.82
C ILE A 127 3.79 5.61 31.12
N PRO A 128 4.12 4.31 31.18
CA PRO A 128 5.51 3.88 31.16
C PRO A 128 6.26 4.46 29.95
N SER A 129 7.51 4.89 30.17
CA SER A 129 8.34 5.52 29.14
C SER A 129 8.94 4.55 28.13
N PHE A 130 8.60 3.26 28.20
CA PHE A 130 9.08 2.22 27.30
C PHE A 130 7.96 1.63 26.45
N LEU A 131 8.31 1.13 25.26
CA LEU A 131 7.36 0.48 24.36
C LEU A 131 6.81 -0.80 24.99
N ARG A 132 5.49 -0.96 24.90
CA ARG A 132 4.76 -2.14 25.35
C ARG A 132 3.95 -2.79 24.24
N ARG A 133 3.93 -4.12 24.21
CA ARG A 133 3.13 -4.97 23.32
C ARG A 133 2.68 -6.21 24.08
N GLN A 134 1.48 -6.70 23.78
CA GLN A 134 0.94 -7.90 24.40
C GLN A 134 0.12 -8.69 23.37
N PHE A 135 0.81 -9.34 22.44
CA PHE A 135 0.19 -10.02 21.30
C PHE A 135 -0.88 -11.03 21.73
N GLY A 136 -2.07 -10.93 21.16
CA GLY A 136 -3.11 -11.93 21.34
C GLY A 136 -3.90 -11.83 22.65
N ALA A 137 -3.62 -10.83 23.51
CA ALA A 137 -4.19 -10.79 24.86
C ALA A 137 -5.65 -10.30 24.90
N ASP A 138 -5.96 -9.17 24.27
CA ASP A 138 -7.32 -8.65 24.17
C ASP A 138 -8.09 -9.25 22.97
N MET A 139 -7.41 -9.39 21.84
CA MET A 139 -7.93 -10.07 20.65
C MET A 139 -6.99 -11.21 20.28
N ASP A 140 -7.50 -12.44 20.20
CA ASP A 140 -6.72 -13.67 20.02
C ASP A 140 -6.32 -13.94 18.56
N HIS A 141 -6.92 -13.24 17.59
CA HIS A 141 -6.57 -13.35 16.18
C HIS A 141 -6.60 -12.01 15.43
N LEU A 142 -5.79 -11.92 14.38
CA LEU A 142 -5.79 -10.82 13.41
C LEU A 142 -6.99 -10.96 12.44
N PRO A 143 -7.33 -9.90 11.68
CA PRO A 143 -8.29 -10.02 10.59
C PRO A 143 -7.87 -11.07 9.56
N THR A 144 -8.84 -11.82 9.05
CA THR A 144 -8.64 -12.82 7.99
C THR A 144 -8.81 -12.22 6.60
N ALA A 145 -8.42 -12.96 5.55
CA ALA A 145 -8.73 -12.59 4.17
C ALA A 145 -10.24 -12.50 3.90
N ASP A 146 -11.05 -13.33 4.58
CA ASP A 146 -12.52 -13.29 4.47
C ASP A 146 -13.10 -12.04 5.14
N ASP A 147 -12.59 -11.66 6.32
CA ASP A 147 -12.96 -10.40 6.97
C ASP A 147 -12.70 -9.21 6.04
N VAL A 148 -11.50 -9.16 5.42
CA VAL A 148 -11.14 -8.10 4.47
C VAL A 148 -12.05 -8.13 3.24
N THR A 149 -12.37 -9.31 2.71
CA THR A 149 -13.26 -9.44 1.55
C THR A 149 -14.67 -8.96 1.87
N GLY A 150 -15.21 -9.33 3.03
CA GLY A 150 -16.52 -8.86 3.51
C GLY A 150 -16.54 -7.35 3.71
N CYS A 151 -15.51 -6.78 4.33
CA CYS A 151 -15.34 -5.33 4.51
C CYS A 151 -15.32 -4.59 3.16
N LEU A 152 -14.49 -5.05 2.21
CA LEU A 152 -14.36 -4.42 0.90
C LEU A 152 -15.63 -4.48 0.06
N ALA A 153 -16.54 -5.44 0.31
CA ALA A 153 -17.81 -5.53 -0.40
C ALA A 153 -18.86 -4.49 0.07
N MET A 154 -18.63 -3.83 1.21
CA MET A 154 -19.59 -2.89 1.79
C MET A 154 -19.68 -1.60 0.99
N THR A 155 -20.91 -1.11 0.84
CA THR A 155 -21.24 0.23 0.35
C THR A 155 -22.38 0.80 1.20
N PRO A 156 -22.51 2.13 1.34
CA PRO A 156 -21.66 3.18 0.74
C PRO A 156 -20.33 3.37 1.48
N TYR A 157 -19.51 4.35 1.06
CA TYR A 157 -18.29 4.78 1.77
C TYR A 157 -18.57 4.99 3.27
N ASP A 158 -19.54 5.85 3.58
CA ASP A 158 -20.04 6.08 4.93
C ASP A 158 -21.54 6.41 4.92
N SER A 159 -22.19 6.27 6.07
CA SER A 159 -23.63 6.42 6.22
C SER A 159 -24.00 7.33 7.39
N ALA A 160 -25.06 8.12 7.22
CA ALA A 160 -25.66 8.89 8.31
C ALA A 160 -26.03 7.94 9.47
N PRO A 161 -25.94 8.39 10.74
CA PRO A 161 -25.64 9.75 11.20
C PRO A 161 -24.14 10.08 11.25
N TRP A 162 -23.27 9.37 10.49
CA TRP A 162 -21.81 9.55 10.39
C TRP A 162 -21.03 9.09 11.63
N GLU A 163 -21.74 8.90 12.73
CA GLU A 163 -21.32 8.25 13.96
C GLU A 163 -22.18 7.00 14.21
N GLY A 164 -21.82 6.21 15.23
CA GLY A 164 -22.54 4.99 15.59
C GLY A 164 -22.32 3.82 14.62
N VAL A 165 -23.30 2.90 14.57
CA VAL A 165 -23.14 1.54 14.00
C VAL A 165 -23.96 1.29 12.73
N SER A 166 -24.33 2.34 11.99
CA SER A 166 -24.95 2.16 10.67
C SER A 166 -24.01 1.44 9.70
N GLU A 167 -24.53 0.65 8.77
CA GLU A 167 -23.67 -0.07 7.83
C GLU A 167 -22.91 0.89 6.91
N SER A 168 -21.59 0.73 6.83
CA SER A 168 -20.76 1.38 5.83
C SER A 168 -19.37 0.76 5.74
N PHE A 169 -18.71 0.96 4.60
CA PHE A 169 -17.32 0.55 4.39
C PHE A 169 -16.37 1.15 5.44
N ARG A 170 -16.40 2.48 5.64
CA ARG A 170 -15.52 3.17 6.59
C ARG A 170 -15.65 2.58 7.99
N LYS A 171 -16.88 2.36 8.48
CA LYS A 171 -17.13 1.82 9.82
C LYS A 171 -16.66 0.38 9.99
N SER A 172 -16.82 -0.47 8.98
CA SER A 172 -16.26 -1.83 9.02
C SER A 172 -14.72 -1.80 8.98
N LEU A 173 -14.14 -1.02 8.05
CA LEU A 173 -12.68 -0.93 7.95
C LEU A 173 -12.04 -0.37 9.22
N GLU A 174 -12.68 0.62 9.84
CA GLU A 174 -12.26 1.16 11.13
C GLU A 174 -12.46 0.16 12.29
N GLY A 175 -13.45 -0.74 12.20
CA GLY A 175 -13.77 -1.71 13.24
C GLY A 175 -14.84 -1.26 14.23
N VAL A 176 -15.76 -0.39 13.79
CA VAL A 176 -16.95 0.03 14.54
C VAL A 176 -18.10 -0.98 14.38
N ILE A 177 -18.12 -1.71 13.26
CA ILE A 177 -19.06 -2.79 12.96
C ILE A 177 -18.30 -4.00 12.39
N THR A 178 -18.97 -5.14 12.28
CA THR A 178 -18.41 -6.35 11.68
C THR A 178 -18.48 -6.29 10.13
N PRO A 179 -17.45 -6.74 9.39
CA PRO A 179 -16.15 -7.22 9.89
C PRO A 179 -15.30 -6.12 10.54
N ASP A 180 -14.67 -6.43 11.68
CA ASP A 180 -13.78 -5.52 12.41
C ASP A 180 -12.33 -5.72 11.96
N ILE A 181 -11.77 -4.68 11.32
CA ILE A 181 -10.44 -4.73 10.70
C ILE A 181 -9.41 -3.94 11.50
N HIS A 182 -9.44 -2.60 11.47
CA HIS A 182 -8.42 -1.74 12.10
C HIS A 182 -8.36 -1.90 13.61
N ASN A 183 -9.49 -1.74 14.31
CA ASN A 183 -9.54 -1.83 15.77
C ASN A 183 -9.08 -3.21 16.27
N ARG A 184 -9.41 -4.29 15.56
CA ARG A 184 -8.91 -5.63 15.86
C ARG A 184 -7.39 -5.71 15.86
N VAL A 185 -6.71 -5.11 14.88
CA VAL A 185 -5.23 -5.16 14.81
C VAL A 185 -4.60 -4.37 15.95
N HIS A 186 -5.12 -3.18 16.27
CA HIS A 186 -4.68 -2.39 17.42
C HIS A 186 -4.78 -3.20 18.73
N ARG A 187 -5.91 -3.87 18.95
CA ARG A 187 -6.16 -4.72 20.13
C ARG A 187 -5.35 -6.01 20.14
N TRP A 188 -5.11 -6.62 18.98
CA TRP A 188 -4.27 -7.81 18.88
C TRP A 188 -2.81 -7.51 19.25
N ILE A 189 -2.26 -6.35 18.86
CA ILE A 189 -0.89 -5.98 19.20
C ILE A 189 -0.76 -5.64 20.69
N GLY A 190 -1.77 -4.96 21.22
CA GLY A 190 -1.84 -4.58 22.62
C GLY A 190 -0.90 -3.44 23.03
N GLY A 191 -0.87 -3.13 24.32
CA GLY A 191 0.12 -2.22 24.92
C GLY A 191 -0.04 -0.78 24.42
N ASN A 192 1.01 -0.20 23.84
CA ASN A 192 0.91 1.17 23.30
C ASN A 192 -0.06 1.26 22.12
N MET A 193 -0.19 0.21 21.30
CA MET A 193 -1.09 0.22 20.14
C MET A 193 -2.57 0.33 20.52
N GLU A 194 -2.98 0.03 21.76
CA GLU A 194 -4.37 0.23 22.21
C GLU A 194 -4.68 1.67 22.63
N LEU A 195 -3.67 2.53 22.76
CA LEU A 195 -3.84 3.89 23.24
C LEU A 195 -4.08 4.86 22.09
N THR A 196 -4.65 6.03 22.39
CA THR A 196 -4.66 7.17 21.47
C THR A 196 -3.24 7.66 21.16
N SER A 197 -2.25 7.28 21.96
CA SER A 197 -0.83 7.47 21.69
C SER A 197 -0.19 6.27 20.97
N SER A 198 -0.97 5.47 20.24
CA SER A 198 -0.51 4.30 19.47
C SER A 198 0.64 4.53 18.49
N PRO A 199 0.87 5.74 17.90
CA PRO A 199 2.07 5.99 17.13
C PRO A 199 3.39 5.84 17.91
N ASN A 200 3.36 5.73 19.25
CA ASN A 200 4.54 5.33 20.04
C ASN A 200 5.17 4.02 19.56
N ASP A 201 4.37 3.12 18.98
CA ASP A 201 4.84 1.91 18.33
C ASP A 201 5.02 2.15 16.83
N PRO A 202 6.25 2.03 16.27
CA PRO A 202 6.47 2.24 14.84
C PRO A 202 5.69 1.29 13.92
N VAL A 203 5.16 0.17 14.42
CA VAL A 203 4.27 -0.69 13.62
C VAL A 203 2.94 -0.01 13.27
N PHE A 204 2.56 1.06 13.99
CA PHE A 204 1.43 1.93 13.66
C PHE A 204 1.48 2.36 12.19
N TRP A 205 2.64 2.80 11.70
CA TRP A 205 2.80 3.30 10.33
C TRP A 205 2.58 2.19 9.30
N LEU A 206 3.07 0.98 9.58
CA LEU A 206 2.88 -0.18 8.71
C LEU A 206 1.42 -0.63 8.67
N HIS A 207 0.76 -0.60 9.83
CA HIS A 207 -0.65 -0.93 9.96
C HIS A 207 -1.53 0.08 9.20
N HIS A 208 -1.35 1.38 9.44
CA HIS A 208 -2.11 2.43 8.77
C HIS A 208 -1.80 2.57 7.28
N CYS A 209 -0.58 2.24 6.86
CA CYS A 209 -0.25 2.10 5.44
C CYS A 209 -1.04 0.96 4.78
N ASN A 210 -1.31 -0.14 5.49
CA ASN A 210 -2.19 -1.20 4.99
C ASN A 210 -3.68 -0.79 5.00
N ILE A 211 -4.14 -0.07 6.02
CA ILE A 211 -5.51 0.49 6.02
C ILE A 211 -5.74 1.40 4.82
N ASP A 212 -4.76 2.25 4.51
CA ASP A 212 -4.80 3.08 3.32
C ASP A 212 -4.80 2.25 2.02
N ARG A 213 -3.98 1.20 1.92
CA ARG A 213 -4.00 0.25 0.79
C ARG A 213 -5.38 -0.37 0.58
N LEU A 214 -6.05 -0.77 1.66
CA LEU A 214 -7.40 -1.34 1.59
C LEU A 214 -8.43 -0.32 1.13
N TRP A 215 -8.31 0.95 1.55
CA TRP A 215 -9.15 2.01 1.01
C TRP A 215 -8.93 2.24 -0.49
N VAL A 216 -7.66 2.25 -0.95
CA VAL A 216 -7.37 2.31 -2.39
C VAL A 216 -8.01 1.14 -3.13
N LYS A 217 -7.88 -0.09 -2.61
CA LYS A 217 -8.51 -1.28 -3.20
C LYS A 217 -10.03 -1.15 -3.28
N TRP A 218 -10.67 -0.62 -2.23
CA TRP A 218 -12.11 -0.35 -2.23
C TRP A 218 -12.50 0.68 -3.29
N GLN A 219 -11.77 1.80 -3.41
CA GLN A 219 -12.02 2.82 -4.44
C GLN A 219 -11.92 2.24 -5.87
N GLN A 220 -11.03 1.28 -6.09
CA GLN A 220 -10.91 0.59 -7.38
C GLN A 220 -12.07 -0.40 -7.64
N GLN A 221 -12.55 -1.08 -6.60
CA GLN A 221 -13.68 -2.02 -6.70
C GLN A 221 -15.03 -1.30 -6.87
N HIS A 222 -15.14 -0.08 -6.35
CA HIS A 222 -16.37 0.70 -6.33
C HIS A 222 -16.20 2.07 -7.02
N PRO A 223 -15.88 2.11 -8.33
CA PRO A 223 -15.53 3.36 -9.03
C PRO A 223 -16.69 4.37 -9.14
N ASN A 224 -17.92 3.94 -8.85
CA ASN A 224 -19.11 4.80 -8.84
C ASN A 224 -19.46 5.33 -7.45
N GLU A 225 -18.84 4.80 -6.40
CA GLU A 225 -19.02 5.30 -5.04
C GLU A 225 -18.21 6.58 -4.82
N VAL A 226 -18.72 7.45 -3.95
CA VAL A 226 -18.07 8.71 -3.58
C VAL A 226 -17.82 8.75 -2.08
N TYR A 227 -16.87 9.60 -1.68
CA TYR A 227 -16.72 9.94 -0.28
C TYR A 227 -18.04 10.52 0.27
N LEU A 228 -18.45 10.11 1.46
CA LEU A 228 -19.60 10.69 2.15
C LEU A 228 -19.16 11.16 3.54
N PRO A 229 -19.67 12.29 4.02
CA PRO A 229 -20.70 13.15 3.41
C PRO A 229 -20.15 14.11 2.35
N GLN A 230 -20.95 14.37 1.31
CA GLN A 230 -20.66 15.42 0.32
C GLN A 230 -20.93 16.82 0.92
N SER A 231 -22.01 16.95 1.70
CA SER A 231 -22.42 18.17 2.40
C SER A 231 -23.42 17.83 3.51
N GLY A 232 -23.63 18.75 4.46
CA GLY A 232 -24.66 18.60 5.51
C GLY A 232 -24.29 17.64 6.65
N GLY A 233 -23.10 17.06 6.61
CA GLY A 233 -22.51 16.37 7.76
C GLY A 233 -21.82 17.35 8.73
N PRO A 234 -21.26 16.83 9.84
CA PRO A 234 -20.55 17.65 10.82
C PRO A 234 -19.40 18.45 10.20
N GLN A 235 -19.13 19.63 10.76
CA GLN A 235 -18.03 20.48 10.30
C GLN A 235 -16.69 19.74 10.39
N GLY A 236 -15.89 19.83 9.32
CA GLY A 236 -14.61 19.13 9.22
C GLY A 236 -14.74 17.74 8.59
N GLN A 237 -15.96 17.25 8.39
CA GLN A 237 -16.22 15.89 7.90
C GLN A 237 -16.67 15.83 6.44
N ASN A 238 -17.13 16.95 5.86
CA ASN A 238 -17.62 16.98 4.49
C ASN A 238 -16.47 16.96 3.47
N VAL A 239 -16.75 16.50 2.26
CA VAL A 239 -15.74 16.34 1.18
C VAL A 239 -14.93 17.62 0.88
N ASN A 240 -15.53 18.79 1.08
CA ASN A 240 -14.87 20.07 0.85
C ASN A 240 -14.39 20.76 2.13
N ASP A 241 -14.58 20.16 3.30
CA ASP A 241 -14.09 20.73 4.55
C ASP A 241 -12.57 20.56 4.66
N LEU A 242 -11.97 21.44 5.45
CA LEU A 242 -10.58 21.32 5.87
C LEU A 242 -10.47 20.27 6.98
N MET A 243 -9.42 19.46 6.95
CA MET A 243 -9.15 18.41 7.94
C MET A 243 -8.20 18.94 9.03
N PRO A 244 -8.67 19.14 10.29
CA PRO A 244 -7.79 19.51 11.39
C PRO A 244 -6.82 18.37 11.75
N PRO A 245 -5.59 18.66 12.23
CA PRO A 245 -5.02 19.98 12.44
C PRO A 245 -4.42 20.61 11.17
N TRP A 246 -4.48 19.94 10.01
CA TRP A 246 -3.95 20.47 8.75
C TRP A 246 -4.89 21.53 8.18
N SER A 247 -4.74 22.75 8.68
CA SER A 247 -5.59 23.91 8.36
C SER A 247 -5.66 24.29 6.87
N ASN A 248 -4.88 23.65 6.01
CA ASN A 248 -4.81 23.88 4.57
C ASN A 248 -5.14 22.65 3.70
N VAL A 249 -5.46 21.50 4.29
CA VAL A 249 -5.75 20.26 3.53
C VAL A 249 -7.24 19.99 3.57
N ARG A 250 -7.88 19.94 2.39
CA ARG A 250 -9.28 19.52 2.27
C ARG A 250 -9.37 18.00 2.19
N VAL A 251 -10.49 17.43 2.63
CA VAL A 251 -10.78 16.00 2.44
C VAL A 251 -10.64 15.61 0.96
N SER A 252 -11.21 16.40 0.05
CA SER A 252 -11.15 16.17 -1.40
C SER A 252 -9.71 16.14 -1.97
N ALA A 253 -8.76 16.78 -1.31
CA ALA A 253 -7.38 16.84 -1.78
C ALA A 253 -6.65 15.49 -1.66
N VAL A 254 -7.13 14.59 -0.79
CA VAL A 254 -6.44 13.32 -0.48
C VAL A 254 -7.20 12.08 -0.96
N LEU A 255 -8.36 12.25 -1.60
CA LEU A 255 -9.15 11.11 -2.08
C LEU A 255 -8.44 10.31 -3.17
N ASP A 256 -7.65 10.97 -4.03
CA ASP A 256 -6.88 10.35 -5.10
C ASP A 256 -5.41 10.23 -4.69
N HIS A 257 -5.04 9.05 -4.19
CA HIS A 257 -3.68 8.77 -3.73
C HIS A 257 -2.61 8.97 -4.83
N ARG A 258 -2.96 8.80 -6.12
CA ARG A 258 -2.01 8.99 -7.22
C ARG A 258 -1.63 10.46 -7.39
N ARG A 259 -2.57 11.38 -7.11
CA ARG A 259 -2.27 12.84 -7.07
C ARG A 259 -1.37 13.22 -5.91
N LEU A 260 -1.31 12.38 -4.87
CA LEU A 260 -0.39 12.54 -3.75
C LEU A 260 1.01 11.97 -4.06
N GLY A 261 1.21 11.35 -5.23
CA GLY A 261 2.51 10.95 -5.74
C GLY A 261 2.95 9.54 -5.35
N TYR A 262 2.05 8.68 -4.86
CA TYR A 262 2.38 7.28 -4.54
C TYR A 262 1.38 6.28 -5.14
N VAL A 263 1.76 5.00 -5.14
CA VAL A 263 0.94 3.81 -5.43
C VAL A 263 1.36 2.66 -4.51
N TYR A 264 0.54 1.62 -4.41
CA TYR A 264 0.90 0.33 -3.81
C TYR A 264 1.36 -0.68 -4.86
N ASP A 265 2.30 -1.55 -4.48
CA ASP A 265 2.74 -2.68 -5.32
C ASP A 265 1.60 -3.66 -5.68
N THR A 266 0.51 -3.69 -4.91
CA THR A 266 -0.72 -4.46 -5.17
C THR A 266 -1.67 -3.81 -6.17
N GLU A 267 -1.53 -2.52 -6.46
CA GLU A 267 -2.30 -1.87 -7.53
C GLU A 267 -1.84 -2.29 -8.92
N ASN A 268 -0.83 -3.16 -8.94
CA ASN A 268 -0.09 -3.65 -10.06
C ASN A 268 0.16 -5.18 -9.92
N PRO A 269 -0.89 -6.02 -9.84
CA PRO A 269 -0.72 -7.45 -9.56
C PRO A 269 0.15 -8.13 -10.63
N THR A 270 1.00 -9.08 -10.25
CA THR A 270 1.78 -9.84 -11.24
C THR A 270 0.83 -10.63 -12.13
N ALA A 271 0.93 -10.42 -13.44
CA ALA A 271 0.15 -11.11 -14.46
C ALA A 271 0.31 -12.63 -14.34
N GLN A 272 -0.79 -13.36 -14.53
CA GLN A 272 -0.81 -14.83 -14.46
C GLN A 272 -1.44 -15.43 -15.72
N GLY A 273 -1.17 -16.71 -15.96
CA GLY A 273 -1.72 -17.43 -17.10
C GLY A 273 -1.17 -16.88 -18.42
N ASP A 274 -2.08 -16.49 -19.32
CA ASP A 274 -1.80 -16.07 -20.70
C ASP A 274 -2.10 -14.59 -20.96
N HIS A 275 -2.35 -13.76 -19.95
CA HIS A 275 -2.79 -12.37 -20.16
C HIS A 275 -2.31 -11.41 -19.08
N MET A 276 -2.36 -10.12 -19.41
CA MET A 276 -2.23 -8.99 -18.48
C MET A 276 -3.50 -8.14 -18.59
N HIS A 277 -4.29 -8.08 -17.52
CA HIS A 277 -5.39 -7.14 -17.38
C HIS A 277 -4.90 -5.70 -17.17
N PRO A 278 -5.75 -4.68 -17.36
CA PRO A 278 -5.42 -3.33 -16.91
C PRO A 278 -5.01 -3.31 -15.44
N GLY A 279 -3.83 -2.75 -15.15
CA GLY A 279 -3.15 -2.77 -13.86
C GLY A 279 -2.10 -3.88 -13.75
N ASP A 280 -2.23 -5.02 -14.42
CA ASP A 280 -1.31 -6.13 -14.24
C ASP A 280 0.13 -5.77 -14.65
N THR A 281 1.09 -6.42 -14.00
CA THR A 281 2.52 -6.19 -14.22
C THR A 281 3.32 -7.46 -14.47
N LEU A 282 4.47 -7.28 -15.10
CA LEU A 282 5.58 -8.23 -15.03
C LEU A 282 6.77 -7.48 -14.42
N ARG A 283 7.30 -8.00 -13.31
CA ARG A 283 8.55 -7.54 -12.70
C ARG A 283 9.72 -8.35 -13.23
N SER A 284 10.93 -7.89 -12.97
CA SER A 284 12.16 -8.56 -13.41
C SER A 284 12.14 -10.05 -13.04
N GLY A 285 12.14 -10.92 -14.05
CA GLY A 285 12.06 -12.38 -13.92
C GLY A 285 10.66 -12.97 -14.09
N ASP A 286 9.60 -12.16 -14.04
CA ASP A 286 8.22 -12.62 -14.19
C ASP A 286 7.92 -13.01 -15.65
N SER A 287 6.92 -13.87 -15.83
CA SER A 287 6.45 -14.25 -17.15
C SER A 287 4.99 -14.69 -17.18
N ILE A 288 4.34 -14.51 -18.33
CA ILE A 288 3.10 -15.21 -18.70
C ILE A 288 3.39 -16.24 -19.79
N SER A 289 2.54 -17.27 -19.91
CA SER A 289 2.74 -18.37 -20.84
C SER A 289 1.45 -18.83 -21.51
N ALA A 290 1.57 -19.39 -22.71
CA ALA A 290 0.46 -19.95 -23.46
C ALA A 290 0.86 -21.21 -24.21
N GLY A 291 -0.13 -21.92 -24.77
CA GLY A 291 0.11 -23.13 -25.56
C GLY A 291 0.78 -24.25 -24.75
N GLY A 292 0.37 -24.42 -23.48
CA GLY A 292 0.97 -25.42 -22.59
C GLY A 292 2.42 -25.13 -22.19
N GLY A 293 2.82 -23.85 -22.17
CA GLY A 293 4.18 -23.43 -21.86
C GLY A 293 5.10 -23.29 -23.08
N ARG A 294 4.62 -23.64 -24.28
CA ARG A 294 5.38 -23.50 -25.53
C ARG A 294 5.77 -22.05 -25.82
N TYR A 295 4.94 -21.09 -25.44
CA TYR A 295 5.22 -19.68 -25.61
C TYR A 295 5.29 -19.00 -24.25
N ARG A 296 6.28 -18.12 -24.08
CA ARG A 296 6.50 -17.42 -22.82
C ARG A 296 6.91 -15.97 -23.07
N LEU A 297 6.14 -15.03 -22.55
CA LEU A 297 6.51 -13.62 -22.52
C LEU A 297 7.19 -13.35 -21.18
N VAL A 298 8.46 -12.98 -21.20
CA VAL A 298 9.31 -12.81 -20.02
C VAL A 298 9.74 -11.35 -19.94
N TYR A 299 9.61 -10.74 -18.77
CA TYR A 299 10.31 -9.49 -18.49
C TYR A 299 11.66 -9.84 -17.87
N GLU A 300 12.71 -9.79 -18.68
CA GLU A 300 14.04 -10.26 -18.33
C GLU A 300 14.73 -9.37 -17.30
N THR A 301 15.74 -9.91 -16.63
CA THR A 301 16.49 -9.22 -15.58
C THR A 301 17.38 -8.09 -16.09
N ASP A 302 17.50 -7.94 -17.41
CA ASP A 302 18.24 -6.86 -18.07
C ASP A 302 17.33 -5.70 -18.53
N GLY A 303 16.05 -5.75 -18.16
CA GLY A 303 15.04 -4.75 -18.47
C GLY A 303 14.33 -4.97 -19.80
N ASN A 304 14.56 -6.07 -20.51
CA ASN A 304 13.92 -6.36 -21.79
C ASN A 304 12.62 -7.16 -21.63
N LEU A 305 11.58 -6.85 -22.42
CA LEU A 305 10.37 -7.67 -22.50
C LEU A 305 10.45 -8.54 -23.75
N VAL A 306 10.47 -9.87 -23.60
CA VAL A 306 10.81 -10.80 -24.67
C VAL A 306 9.83 -11.96 -24.77
N LEU A 307 9.34 -12.22 -25.99
CA LEU A 307 8.52 -13.37 -26.29
C LEU A 307 9.38 -14.51 -26.85
N TYR A 308 9.42 -15.63 -26.14
CA TYR A 308 10.09 -16.86 -26.54
C TYR A 308 9.11 -17.91 -27.07
N GLN A 309 9.66 -18.80 -27.89
CA GLN A 309 9.06 -20.07 -28.26
C GLN A 309 10.02 -21.19 -27.90
N ASP A 310 9.52 -22.22 -27.22
CA ASP A 310 10.32 -23.39 -26.87
C ASP A 310 10.93 -24.06 -28.12
N GLY A 311 12.18 -24.49 -28.00
CA GLY A 311 12.98 -25.05 -29.09
C GLY A 311 13.55 -24.05 -30.11
N GLU A 312 13.20 -22.75 -30.05
CA GLU A 312 13.77 -21.73 -30.93
C GLU A 312 14.90 -20.95 -30.25
N ARG A 313 15.99 -20.67 -31.00
CA ARG A 313 17.16 -19.93 -30.49
C ARG A 313 16.99 -18.42 -30.54
N THR A 314 16.05 -17.93 -31.34
CA THR A 314 15.78 -16.50 -31.55
C THR A 314 14.42 -16.14 -30.96
N PRO A 315 14.32 -15.02 -30.22
CA PRO A 315 13.02 -14.52 -29.76
C PRO A 315 12.05 -14.26 -30.92
N ARG A 316 10.75 -14.43 -30.66
CA ARG A 316 9.69 -14.07 -31.61
C ARG A 316 9.41 -12.58 -31.63
N TRP A 317 9.58 -11.91 -30.50
CA TRP A 317 9.37 -10.48 -30.34
C TRP A 317 10.16 -9.97 -29.13
N SER A 318 10.58 -8.70 -29.15
CA SER A 318 11.26 -8.04 -28.03
C SER A 318 10.97 -6.55 -28.06
N SER A 319 10.86 -5.92 -26.88
CA SER A 319 10.73 -4.46 -26.73
C SER A 319 12.05 -3.70 -26.91
N ARG A 320 13.18 -4.41 -27.02
CA ARG A 320 14.53 -3.86 -27.21
C ARG A 320 15.00 -2.89 -26.13
N THR A 321 14.54 -3.13 -24.89
CA THR A 321 14.84 -2.29 -23.73
C THR A 321 16.00 -2.81 -22.89
N GLN A 322 16.71 -3.85 -23.36
CA GLN A 322 17.88 -4.41 -22.67
C GLN A 322 18.93 -3.35 -22.33
N ARG A 323 19.68 -3.60 -21.24
CA ARG A 323 20.74 -2.73 -20.69
C ARG A 323 20.22 -1.45 -20.03
N ARG A 324 18.95 -1.44 -19.63
CA ARG A 324 18.36 -0.44 -18.74
C ARG A 324 18.19 -1.04 -17.34
N SER A 325 18.06 -0.20 -16.32
CA SER A 325 17.76 -0.70 -14.97
C SER A 325 16.32 -1.23 -14.96
N PRO A 326 16.07 -2.51 -14.62
CA PRO A 326 14.73 -3.09 -14.73
C PRO A 326 13.78 -2.50 -13.68
N GLY A 327 12.70 -1.87 -14.14
CA GLY A 327 11.59 -1.45 -13.29
C GLY A 327 10.41 -2.40 -13.41
N MET A 328 9.36 -1.99 -14.13
CA MET A 328 8.14 -2.78 -14.31
C MET A 328 7.61 -2.67 -15.74
N CYS A 329 7.16 -3.81 -16.28
CA CYS A 329 6.24 -3.81 -17.41
C CYS A 329 4.81 -3.75 -16.86
N VAL A 330 4.00 -2.80 -17.33
CA VAL A 330 2.65 -2.55 -16.81
C VAL A 330 1.67 -2.46 -17.98
N MET A 331 0.58 -3.21 -17.91
CA MET A 331 -0.60 -2.97 -18.74
C MET A 331 -1.40 -1.83 -18.11
N GLN A 332 -1.26 -0.62 -18.61
CA GLN A 332 -1.80 0.58 -17.99
C GLN A 332 -3.34 0.63 -18.06
N MET A 333 -3.96 1.36 -17.13
CA MET A 333 -5.43 1.55 -17.10
C MET A 333 -5.98 2.29 -18.33
N ASN A 334 -5.17 3.14 -18.97
CA ASN A 334 -5.51 3.78 -20.25
C ASN A 334 -5.43 2.81 -21.44
N GLY A 335 -4.92 1.59 -21.24
CA GLY A 335 -4.85 0.55 -22.25
C GLY A 335 -3.55 0.45 -23.02
N ASP A 336 -2.50 1.19 -22.61
CA ASP A 336 -1.16 1.07 -23.17
C ASP A 336 -0.33 0.01 -22.43
N LEU A 337 0.57 -0.69 -23.12
CA LEU A 337 1.57 -1.55 -22.49
C LEU A 337 2.87 -0.76 -22.37
N THR A 338 3.42 -0.67 -21.16
CA THR A 338 4.52 0.25 -20.86
C THR A 338 5.63 -0.44 -20.08
N ILE A 339 6.86 0.05 -20.24
CA ILE A 339 8.00 -0.36 -19.42
C ILE A 339 8.59 0.91 -18.82
N ASP A 340 8.65 0.93 -17.49
CA ASP A 340 9.34 1.94 -16.70
C ASP A 340 10.63 1.33 -16.12
N ASP A 341 11.70 2.12 -16.02
CA ASP A 341 12.94 1.70 -15.36
C ASP A 341 12.83 1.76 -13.82
N ALA A 342 13.90 1.36 -13.12
CA ALA A 342 13.92 1.32 -11.65
C ALA A 342 13.73 2.70 -10.98
N ASP A 343 14.01 3.79 -11.71
CA ASP A 343 13.83 5.16 -11.25
C ASP A 343 12.43 5.72 -11.60
N GLY A 344 11.57 4.87 -12.19
CA GLY A 344 10.22 5.21 -12.60
C GLY A 344 10.14 6.06 -13.88
N GLN A 345 11.22 6.10 -14.69
CA GLN A 345 11.20 6.77 -15.98
C GLN A 345 10.66 5.83 -17.06
N ARG A 346 9.76 6.36 -17.89
CA ARG A 346 9.24 5.64 -19.06
C ARG A 346 10.36 5.40 -20.07
N VAL A 347 10.70 4.14 -20.32
CA VAL A 347 11.72 3.76 -21.31
C VAL A 347 11.13 3.21 -22.60
N TRP A 348 9.93 2.66 -22.55
CA TRP A 348 9.24 2.13 -23.71
C TRP A 348 7.72 2.07 -23.51
N ASN A 349 6.96 2.23 -24.58
CA ASN A 349 5.55 1.94 -24.60
C ASN A 349 5.12 1.42 -25.98
N LEU A 350 4.01 0.68 -26.00
CA LEU A 350 3.44 0.14 -27.22
C LEU A 350 2.78 1.23 -28.06
N GLY A 351 2.32 2.32 -27.42
CA GLY A 351 1.78 3.50 -28.10
C GLY A 351 0.31 3.36 -28.50
N ILE A 352 -0.44 2.54 -27.75
CA ILE A 352 -1.86 2.30 -27.99
C ILE A 352 -2.70 2.94 -26.88
N ASP A 353 -3.93 3.32 -27.22
CA ASP A 353 -4.88 3.93 -26.28
C ASP A 353 -6.24 3.23 -26.39
N GLY A 354 -6.90 3.04 -25.26
CA GLY A 354 -8.15 2.30 -25.17
C GLY A 354 -8.39 1.80 -23.75
N ARG A 355 -9.10 2.60 -22.95
CA ARG A 355 -9.38 2.28 -21.54
C ARG A 355 -9.96 0.87 -21.40
N GLY A 356 -9.35 0.06 -20.55
CA GLY A 356 -9.77 -1.33 -20.32
C GLY A 356 -9.21 -2.35 -21.30
N ASN A 357 -8.30 -1.97 -22.20
CA ASN A 357 -7.56 -2.92 -23.02
C ASN A 357 -6.76 -3.91 -22.15
N ARG A 358 -6.63 -5.14 -22.61
CA ARG A 358 -5.79 -6.18 -21.98
C ARG A 358 -4.80 -6.77 -22.98
N LEU A 359 -3.61 -7.13 -22.52
CA LEU A 359 -2.65 -7.93 -23.27
C LEU A 359 -3.00 -9.42 -23.13
N ARG A 360 -2.85 -10.19 -24.20
CA ARG A 360 -2.94 -11.65 -24.20
C ARG A 360 -1.79 -12.24 -25.01
N LEU A 361 -1.11 -13.24 -24.46
CA LEU A 361 -0.26 -14.16 -25.20
C LEU A 361 -1.13 -15.31 -25.72
N THR A 362 -1.23 -15.43 -27.04
CA THR A 362 -2.10 -16.42 -27.66
C THR A 362 -1.49 -17.81 -27.73
N GLY A 363 -2.34 -18.83 -27.90
CA GLY A 363 -1.89 -20.21 -28.11
C GLY A 363 -1.12 -20.46 -29.41
N ASP A 364 -1.15 -19.52 -30.36
CA ASP A 364 -0.33 -19.52 -31.60
C ASP A 364 0.94 -18.65 -31.49
N GLY A 365 1.21 -18.08 -30.32
CA GLY A 365 2.46 -17.39 -30.01
C GLY A 365 2.54 -15.96 -30.53
N ALA A 366 1.44 -15.22 -30.45
CA ALA A 366 1.37 -13.79 -30.69
C ALA A 366 0.98 -13.03 -29.41
N LEU A 367 1.46 -11.80 -29.27
CA LEU A 367 0.94 -10.85 -28.31
C LEU A 367 -0.22 -10.10 -28.96
N GLU A 368 -1.35 -10.01 -28.27
CA GLU A 368 -2.53 -9.28 -28.70
C GLU A 368 -2.98 -8.31 -27.62
N VAL A 369 -3.25 -7.08 -27.99
CA VAL A 369 -4.00 -6.16 -27.13
C VAL A 369 -5.43 -6.10 -27.63
N THR A 370 -6.37 -6.42 -26.75
CA THR A 370 -7.80 -6.48 -27.06
C THR A 370 -8.58 -5.53 -26.15
N GLY A 371 -9.54 -4.81 -26.73
CA GLY A 371 -10.49 -3.99 -25.98
C GLY A 371 -11.63 -4.82 -25.38
N LEU A 372 -12.44 -4.18 -24.53
CA LEU A 372 -13.56 -4.83 -23.82
C LEU A 372 -14.61 -5.46 -24.76
N SER A 373 -14.76 -4.93 -25.97
CA SER A 373 -15.66 -5.47 -27.01
C SER A 373 -15.11 -6.72 -27.72
N GLY A 374 -13.86 -7.11 -27.42
CA GLY A 374 -13.14 -8.16 -28.14
C GLY A 374 -12.43 -7.69 -29.41
N ALA A 375 -12.52 -6.40 -29.76
CA ALA A 375 -11.77 -5.83 -30.88
C ALA A 375 -10.26 -5.86 -30.60
N ILE A 376 -9.47 -6.30 -31.57
CA ILE A 376 -8.00 -6.33 -31.50
C ILE A 376 -7.49 -4.92 -31.82
N ALA A 377 -6.89 -4.26 -30.82
CA ALA A 377 -6.26 -2.95 -30.97
C ALA A 377 -4.84 -3.06 -31.54
N TRP A 378 -4.14 -4.15 -31.21
CA TRP A 378 -2.79 -4.42 -31.70
C TRP A 378 -2.50 -5.92 -31.65
N ARG A 379 -1.67 -6.40 -32.58
CA ARG A 379 -1.15 -7.78 -32.58
C ARG A 379 0.30 -7.78 -33.05
N SER A 380 1.18 -8.49 -32.33
CA SER A 380 2.57 -8.66 -32.72
C SER A 380 2.69 -9.44 -34.04
N SER A 381 3.60 -9.05 -34.91
CA SER A 381 4.03 -9.87 -36.05
C SER A 381 5.46 -10.38 -35.84
N ARG A 382 5.79 -11.50 -36.46
CA ARG A 382 7.14 -12.10 -36.40
C ARG A 382 8.19 -11.26 -37.13
N ASP A 383 7.75 -10.46 -38.11
CA ASP A 383 8.62 -9.75 -39.06
C ASP A 383 8.82 -8.26 -38.71
N VAL A 384 8.04 -7.73 -37.75
CA VAL A 384 8.17 -6.34 -37.29
C VAL A 384 8.69 -6.36 -35.85
N MET A 385 10.02 -6.27 -35.74
CA MET A 385 10.66 -5.91 -34.48
C MET A 385 10.45 -4.41 -34.28
N VAL A 386 9.77 -4.03 -33.20
CA VAL A 386 9.51 -2.63 -32.84
C VAL A 386 10.70 -2.05 -32.09
#